data_AF-A0A1J4VDP9-F1
#
_entry.id   AF-A0A1J4VDP9-F1
#
_cell.length_a   1.000
_cell.length_b   1.000
_cell.length_c   1.000
_cell.angle_alpha   90.00
_cell.angle_beta   90.00
_cell.angle_gamma   90.00
#
_symmetry.space_group_name_H-M   'P 1'
#
loop_
_entity.id
_entity.type
_entity.pdbx_description
1 polymer ?
#
loop_
_entity_poly.entity_id
_entity_poly.type
_entity_poly.pdbx_seq_one_letter_code
_entity_poly.pdbx_strand_id
1 'polypeptide(L)'
;MQLIFSEPIPLIVQIMATVAVVAIIAVGYRKNIFLSRFALITMTIEVIYIVVFLAYRYFGGAIAEEAAEEAYYALVASVHGIISLIAFACIFIIFPRAYKAYNRGENYFKKHYIYSATMIISWILALVTGLFL
;
A
#
# COMPACT_ATOMS: atom_id res chain seq x y z
N MET A 1 0.51 -27.84 -9.23
CA MET A 1 -0.06 -26.96 -8.19
C MET A 1 -0.39 -25.63 -8.85
N GLN A 2 -1.66 -25.30 -9.03
CA GLN A 2 -2.08 -24.02 -9.66
C GLN A 2 -1.87 -22.87 -8.66
N LEU A 3 -0.66 -22.34 -8.59
CA LEU A 3 -0.38 -21.01 -8.03
C LEU A 3 -0.67 -19.97 -9.12
N ILE A 4 -1.93 -19.85 -9.50
CA ILE A 4 -2.40 -18.91 -10.52
C ILE A 4 -3.69 -18.30 -9.97
N PHE A 5 -3.57 -17.18 -9.26
CA PHE A 5 -4.66 -16.27 -8.88
C PHE A 5 -5.77 -16.82 -7.95
N SER A 6 -5.44 -17.46 -6.83
CA SER A 6 -6.51 -17.94 -5.94
C SER A 6 -7.35 -16.82 -5.30
N GLU A 7 -6.93 -15.54 -5.30
CA GLU A 7 -7.85 -14.43 -5.02
C GLU A 7 -7.57 -13.19 -5.89
N PRO A 8 -8.38 -12.90 -6.94
CA PRO A 8 -8.24 -11.68 -7.73
C PRO A 8 -8.54 -10.40 -6.93
N ILE A 9 -9.20 -10.53 -5.78
CA ILE A 9 -9.68 -9.43 -4.95
C ILE A 9 -8.50 -8.67 -4.28
N PRO A 10 -7.59 -9.33 -3.54
CA PRO A 10 -6.35 -8.73 -3.03
C PRO A 10 -5.57 -7.90 -4.07
N LEU A 11 -5.37 -8.45 -5.27
CA LEU A 11 -4.59 -7.78 -6.31
C LEU A 11 -5.33 -6.55 -6.85
N ILE A 12 -6.64 -6.64 -7.08
CA ILE A 12 -7.46 -5.49 -7.51
C ILE A 12 -7.39 -4.38 -6.45
N VAL A 13 -7.52 -4.72 -5.17
CA VAL A 13 -7.44 -3.74 -4.07
C VAL A 13 -6.05 -3.08 -4.05
N GLN A 14 -4.97 -3.85 -4.17
CA GLN A 14 -3.61 -3.30 -4.21
C GLN A 14 -3.40 -2.37 -5.41
N ILE A 15 -3.90 -2.73 -6.60
CA ILE A 15 -3.83 -1.87 -7.80
C ILE A 15 -4.61 -0.57 -7.55
N MET A 16 -5.85 -0.67 -7.06
CA MET A 16 -6.69 0.50 -6.79
C MET A 16 -6.05 1.43 -5.77
N ALA A 17 -5.50 0.88 -4.69
CA ALA A 17 -4.82 1.65 -3.66
C ALA A 17 -3.55 2.32 -4.17
N THR A 18 -2.73 1.60 -4.96
CA THR A 18 -1.54 2.17 -5.61
C THR A 18 -1.90 3.32 -6.53
N VAL A 19 -2.91 3.14 -7.39
CA VAL A 19 -3.40 4.18 -8.29
C VAL A 19 -3.91 5.38 -7.50
N ALA A 20 -4.68 5.16 -6.42
CA ALA A 20 -5.21 6.23 -5.60
C ALA A 20 -4.09 7.05 -4.95
N VAL A 21 -3.09 6.39 -4.37
CA VAL A 21 -1.93 7.01 -3.74
C VAL A 21 -1.13 7.83 -4.74
N VAL A 22 -0.81 7.26 -5.89
CA VAL A 22 -0.09 7.94 -6.96
C VAL A 22 -0.90 9.14 -7.46
N ALA A 23 -2.21 9.00 -7.63
CA ALA A 23 -3.09 10.10 -8.05
C ALA A 23 -3.12 11.25 -7.02
N ILE A 24 -3.24 10.95 -5.73
CA ILE A 24 -3.22 11.95 -4.66
C ILE A 24 -1.91 12.75 -4.67
N ILE A 25 -0.77 12.04 -4.77
CA ILE A 25 0.54 12.69 -4.82
C ILE A 25 0.68 13.49 -6.11
N ALA A 26 0.35 12.92 -7.27
CA ALA A 26 0.50 13.59 -8.55
C ALA A 26 -0.34 14.87 -8.64
N VAL A 27 -1.59 14.83 -8.16
CA VAL A 27 -2.47 16.02 -8.11
C VAL A 27 -1.94 17.03 -7.10
N GLY A 28 -1.54 16.62 -5.90
CA GLY A 28 -0.97 17.54 -4.91
C GLY A 28 0.33 18.18 -5.40
N TYR A 29 1.20 17.41 -6.05
CA TYR A 29 2.45 17.88 -6.61
C TYR A 29 2.20 18.90 -7.73
N ARG A 30 1.33 18.58 -8.71
CA ARG A 30 1.11 19.43 -9.89
C ARG A 30 0.21 20.64 -9.60
N LYS A 31 -0.92 20.42 -8.94
CA LYS A 31 -1.99 21.43 -8.79
C LYS A 31 -1.97 22.19 -7.47
N ASN A 32 -1.06 21.85 -6.56
CA ASN A 32 -1.03 22.39 -5.20
C ASN A 32 -2.33 22.14 -4.39
N ILE A 33 -3.00 21.00 -4.62
CA ILE A 33 -4.27 20.65 -3.96
C ILE A 33 -4.15 19.24 -3.38
N PHE A 34 -4.38 19.10 -2.07
CA PHE A 34 -4.48 17.79 -1.44
C PHE A 34 -5.91 17.25 -1.52
N LEU A 35 -6.09 16.09 -2.14
CA LEU A 35 -7.38 15.42 -2.28
C LEU A 35 -7.80 14.76 -0.96
N SER A 36 -8.07 15.55 0.07
CA SER A 36 -8.30 15.08 1.45
C SER A 36 -9.39 14.01 1.58
N ARG A 37 -10.52 14.19 0.89
CA ARG A 37 -11.62 13.20 0.89
C ARG A 37 -11.19 11.88 0.26
N PHE A 38 -10.48 11.95 -0.86
CA PHE A 38 -10.01 10.76 -1.56
C PHE A 38 -8.93 10.03 -0.74
N ALA A 39 -7.99 10.78 -0.16
CA ALA A 39 -6.98 10.28 0.76
C ALA A 39 -7.59 9.57 1.98
N LEU A 40 -8.63 10.15 2.58
CA LEU A 40 -9.34 9.53 3.69
C LEU A 40 -10.01 8.21 3.28
N ILE A 41 -10.72 8.20 2.14
CA ILE A 41 -11.37 6.98 1.62
C ILE A 41 -10.33 5.89 1.36
N THR A 42 -9.21 6.24 0.69
CA THR A 42 -8.10 5.30 0.44
C THR A 42 -7.55 4.74 1.75
N MET A 43 -7.28 5.59 2.74
CA MET A 43 -6.81 5.16 4.06
C MET A 43 -7.80 4.22 4.76
N THR A 44 -9.10 4.55 4.73
CA THR A 44 -10.13 3.71 5.36
C THR A 44 -10.24 2.35 4.68
N ILE A 45 -10.24 2.30 3.35
CA ILE A 45 -10.27 1.04 2.59
C ILE A 45 -9.04 0.20 2.92
N GLU A 46 -7.85 0.80 2.95
CA GLU A 46 -6.60 0.11 3.29
C GLU A 46 -6.61 -0.47 4.71
N VAL A 47 -7.09 0.30 5.69
CA VAL A 47 -7.23 -0.19 7.07
C VAL A 47 -8.19 -1.38 7.12
N ILE A 48 -9.36 -1.26 6.49
CA ILE A 48 -10.36 -2.34 6.48
C ILE A 48 -9.76 -3.58 5.81
N TYR A 49 -9.11 -3.42 4.66
CA TYR A 49 -8.48 -4.50 3.93
C TYR A 49 -7.43 -5.22 4.78
N ILE A 50 -6.52 -4.48 5.42
CA ILE A 50 -5.48 -5.08 6.28
C ILE A 50 -6.11 -5.81 7.48
N VAL A 51 -7.11 -5.23 8.13
CA VAL A 51 -7.79 -5.85 9.27
C VAL A 51 -8.48 -7.14 8.84
N VAL A 52 -9.22 -7.12 7.72
CA VAL A 52 -9.90 -8.29 7.17
C VAL A 52 -8.89 -9.36 6.75
N PHE A 53 -7.81 -8.98 6.08
CA PHE A 53 -6.76 -9.89 5.63
C PHE A 53 -6.04 -10.56 6.82
N LEU A 54 -5.68 -9.80 7.85
CA LEU A 54 -5.07 -10.35 9.07
C LEU A 54 -6.02 -11.25 9.84
N ALA A 55 -7.30 -10.88 9.94
CA ALA A 55 -8.32 -11.71 10.57
C ALA A 55 -8.50 -13.04 9.81
N TYR A 56 -8.60 -12.99 8.47
CA TYR A 56 -8.67 -14.19 7.64
C TYR A 56 -7.45 -15.08 7.83
N ARG A 57 -6.25 -14.51 7.85
CA ARG A 57 -5.01 -15.27 8.05
C ARG A 57 -4.88 -15.87 9.45
N TYR A 58 -5.32 -15.16 10.48
CA TYR A 58 -5.24 -15.62 11.87
C TYR A 58 -6.30 -16.67 12.22
N PHE A 59 -7.55 -16.46 11.79
CA PHE A 59 -8.67 -17.36 12.11
C PHE A 59 -8.86 -18.49 11.08
N GLY A 60 -8.39 -18.31 9.85
CA GLY A 60 -8.55 -19.27 8.74
C GLY A 60 -7.61 -20.47 8.78
N GLY A 61 -6.68 -20.55 9.75
CA GLY A 61 -5.88 -21.75 9.99
C GLY A 61 -5.02 -22.17 8.79
N ALA A 62 -4.28 -21.24 8.17
CA ALA A 62 -3.28 -21.59 7.16
C ALA A 62 -2.07 -22.28 7.82
N ILE A 63 -2.24 -23.56 8.16
CA ILE A 63 -1.18 -24.46 8.61
C ILE A 63 -0.58 -25.14 7.39
N ALA A 64 0.73 -24.93 7.25
CA ALA A 64 1.76 -25.60 6.46
C ALA A 64 1.38 -26.81 5.58
N GLU A 65 1.79 -26.77 4.31
CA GLU A 65 2.02 -27.96 3.48
C GLU A 65 2.90 -27.60 2.25
N GLU A 66 4.24 -27.57 2.41
CA GLU A 66 5.24 -28.44 1.72
C GLU A 66 6.66 -27.79 1.64
N ALA A 67 7.61 -28.41 2.37
CA ALA A 67 8.84 -27.80 2.90
C ALA A 67 10.06 -27.63 1.95
N ALA A 68 9.88 -27.29 0.67
CA ALA A 68 11.01 -26.89 -0.18
C ALA A 68 10.68 -25.78 -1.19
N GLU A 69 9.46 -25.75 -1.75
CA GLU A 69 8.90 -24.56 -2.39
C GLU A 69 8.52 -23.49 -1.36
N GLU A 70 8.22 -23.89 -0.11
CA GLU A 70 7.91 -23.02 1.02
C GLU A 70 8.94 -21.92 1.29
N ALA A 71 10.25 -22.16 1.13
CA ALA A 71 11.26 -21.16 1.52
C ALA A 71 11.27 -19.93 0.59
N TYR A 72 11.14 -20.14 -0.72
CA TYR A 72 11.04 -19.05 -1.69
C TYR A 72 9.73 -18.28 -1.50
N TYR A 73 8.59 -18.98 -1.44
CA TYR A 73 7.29 -18.33 -1.23
C TYR A 73 7.19 -17.64 0.13
N ALA A 74 7.77 -18.21 1.19
CA ALA A 74 7.84 -17.57 2.50
C ALA A 74 8.74 -16.33 2.48
N LEU A 75 9.86 -16.35 1.77
CA LEU A 75 10.72 -15.19 1.60
C LEU A 75 9.99 -14.08 0.84
N VAL A 76 9.39 -14.39 -0.32
CA VAL A 76 8.64 -13.42 -1.12
C VAL A 76 7.46 -12.85 -0.31
N ALA A 77 6.71 -13.70 0.41
CA ALA A 77 5.61 -13.27 1.27
C ALA A 77 6.08 -12.36 2.42
N SER A 78 7.22 -12.67 3.05
CA SER A 78 7.80 -11.85 4.12
C SER A 78 8.28 -10.51 3.59
N VAL A 79 8.97 -10.51 2.45
CA VAL A 79 9.44 -9.28 1.77
C VAL A 79 8.25 -8.41 1.38
N HIS A 80 7.22 -8.98 0.75
CA HIS A 80 5.99 -8.27 0.42
C HIS A 80 5.30 -7.70 1.66
N GLY A 81 5.20 -8.47 2.74
CA GLY A 81 4.63 -8.03 4.01
C GLY A 81 5.37 -6.84 4.61
N ILE A 82 6.70 -6.86 4.63
CA ILE A 82 7.54 -5.76 5.12
C ILE A 82 7.35 -4.51 4.24
N ILE A 83 7.40 -4.66 2.92
CA ILE A 83 7.24 -3.53 1.99
C ILE A 83 5.84 -2.92 2.11
N SER A 84 4.80 -3.75 2.22
CA SER A 84 3.42 -3.31 2.40
C SER A 84 3.23 -2.58 3.73
N LEU A 85 3.85 -3.05 4.81
CA LEU A 85 3.84 -2.37 6.10
C LEU A 85 4.51 -0.99 6.02
N ILE A 86 5.65 -0.88 5.33
CA ILE A 86 6.33 0.39 5.09
C ILE A 86 5.42 1.32 4.28
N ALA A 87 4.83 0.84 3.19
CA ALA A 87 3.93 1.61 2.32
C ALA A 87 2.71 2.15 3.09
N PHE A 88 2.12 1.31 3.96
CA PHE A 88 1.02 1.68 4.84
C PHE A 88 1.44 2.72 5.88
N ALA A 89 2.55 2.49 6.59
CA ALA A 89 3.08 3.44 7.57
C ALA A 89 3.39 4.81 6.93
N CYS A 90 3.91 4.83 5.71
CA CYS A 90 4.14 6.05 4.95
C CYS A 90 2.87 6.86 4.78
N ILE A 91 1.74 6.25 4.42
CA ILE A 91 0.45 6.97 4.31
C ILE A 91 0.05 7.61 5.63
N PHE A 92 0.09 6.85 6.73
CA PHE A 92 -0.31 7.33 8.05
C PHE A 92 0.53 8.50 8.57
N ILE A 93 1.78 8.60 8.14
CA ILE A 93 2.67 9.71 8.52
C ILE A 93 2.55 10.87 7.52
N ILE A 94 2.54 10.58 6.21
CA ILE A 94 2.66 11.58 5.16
C ILE A 94 1.32 12.27 4.89
N PHE A 95 0.19 11.55 4.80
CA PHE A 95 -1.09 12.18 4.45
C PHE A 95 -1.57 13.20 5.48
N PRO A 96 -1.51 12.94 6.81
CA PRO A 96 -1.88 13.97 7.79
C PRO A 96 -0.95 15.19 7.76
N ARG A 97 0.35 14.98 7.54
CA ARG A 97 1.33 16.09 7.42
C ARG A 97 1.10 16.90 6.15
N ALA A 98 0.83 16.22 5.03
CA ALA A 98 0.47 16.85 3.76
C ALA A 98 -0.80 17.67 3.92
N TYR A 99 -1.88 17.09 4.46
CA TYR A 99 -3.13 17.80 4.72
C TYR A 99 -2.91 19.11 5.49
N LYS A 100 -2.16 19.07 6.60
CA LYS A 100 -1.83 20.26 7.39
C LYS A 100 -1.05 21.31 6.59
N ALA A 101 -0.07 20.89 5.79
CA ALA A 101 0.73 21.81 4.98
C ALA A 101 -0.08 22.45 3.84
N TYR A 102 -0.91 21.67 3.14
CA TYR A 102 -1.78 22.20 2.08
C TYR A 102 -2.85 23.17 2.63
N ASN A 103 -3.34 22.97 3.86
CA ASN A 103 -4.19 23.95 4.54
C ASN A 103 -3.47 25.29 4.83
N ARG A 104 -2.14 25.31 4.84
CA ARG A 104 -1.31 26.52 4.94
C ARG A 104 -0.86 27.07 3.58
N GLY A 105 -1.35 26.50 2.48
CA GLY A 105 -0.95 26.86 1.11
C GLY A 105 0.41 26.31 0.68
N GLU A 106 1.05 25.45 1.49
CA GLU A 106 2.34 24.86 1.17
C GLU A 106 2.19 23.58 0.34
N ASN A 107 2.96 23.46 -0.75
CA ASN A 107 3.02 22.22 -1.53
C ASN A 107 3.90 21.18 -0.83
N TYR A 108 3.31 20.38 0.06
CA TYR A 108 4.05 19.38 0.84
C TYR A 108 4.84 18.42 -0.04
N PHE A 109 4.22 17.89 -1.11
CA PHE A 109 4.85 16.87 -1.94
C PHE A 109 6.04 17.42 -2.75
N LYS A 110 5.99 18.69 -3.19
CA LYS A 110 7.15 19.36 -3.79
C LYS A 110 8.24 19.67 -2.78
N LYS A 111 7.87 20.26 -1.63
CA LYS A 111 8.81 20.64 -0.57
C LYS A 111 9.55 19.44 0.01
N HIS A 112 8.86 18.30 0.08
CA HIS A 112 9.39 17.05 0.61
C HIS A 112 9.41 15.95 -0.48
N TYR A 113 10.09 16.24 -1.59
CA TYR A 113 10.12 15.34 -2.75
C TYR A 113 10.67 13.95 -2.42
N ILE A 114 11.64 13.85 -1.50
CA ILE A 114 12.22 12.56 -1.07
C ILE A 114 11.14 11.68 -0.44
N TYR A 115 10.38 12.19 0.54
CA TYR A 115 9.32 11.42 1.18
C TYR A 115 8.22 11.03 0.19
N SER A 116 7.90 11.91 -0.76
CA SER A 116 6.93 11.63 -1.81
C SER A 116 7.42 10.51 -2.74
N ALA A 117 8.69 10.56 -3.16
CA ALA A 117 9.30 9.54 -3.99
C ALA A 117 9.40 8.20 -3.25
N THR A 118 9.85 8.20 -2.00
CA THR A 118 9.87 6.98 -1.15
C THR A 118 8.49 6.37 -1.07
N MET A 119 7.45 7.17 -0.85
CA MET A 119 6.08 6.65 -0.80
C MET A 119 5.67 6.02 -2.14
N ILE A 120 5.88 6.69 -3.27
CA ILE A 120 5.56 6.11 -4.59
C ILE A 120 6.32 4.80 -4.81
N ILE A 121 7.63 4.78 -4.54
CA ILE A 121 8.47 3.61 -4.74
C ILE A 121 8.02 2.46 -3.84
N SER A 122 7.75 2.69 -2.56
CA SER A 122 7.25 1.66 -1.65
C SER A 122 5.92 1.08 -2.11
N TRP A 123 5.01 1.90 -2.63
CA TRP A 123 3.72 1.46 -3.17
C TRP A 123 3.87 0.64 -4.46
N ILE A 124 4.73 1.07 -5.38
CA ILE A 124 5.04 0.30 -6.59
C ILE A 124 5.70 -1.04 -6.22
N LEU A 125 6.66 -1.04 -5.29
CA LEU A 125 7.32 -2.27 -4.85
C LEU A 125 6.34 -3.21 -4.15
N ALA A 126 5.40 -2.68 -3.35
CA ALA A 126 4.35 -3.50 -2.73
C ALA A 126 3.50 -4.18 -3.82
N LEU A 127 3.04 -3.43 -4.82
CA LEU A 127 2.27 -3.99 -5.94
C LEU A 127 3.07 -5.02 -6.74
N VAL A 128 4.32 -4.70 -7.09
CA VAL A 128 5.17 -5.61 -7.87
C VAL A 128 5.43 -6.90 -7.10
N THR A 129 5.77 -6.82 -5.81
CA THR A 129 5.97 -8.03 -4.99
C THR A 129 4.68 -8.82 -4.79
N GLY A 130 3.52 -8.15 -4.77
CA GLY A 130 2.21 -8.79 -4.72
C GLY A 130 1.83 -9.53 -6.01
N LEU A 131 2.36 -9.13 -7.17
CA LEU A 131 2.16 -9.85 -8.44
C LEU A 131 2.92 -11.18 -8.52
N PHE A 132 3.93 -11.37 -7.67
CA PHE A 132 4.73 -12.60 -7.59
C PHE A 132 4.30 -13.54 -6.47
N LEU A 133 3.19 -13.23 -5.79
CA LEU A 133 2.54 -14.03 -4.74
C LEU A 133 1.24 -14.62 -5.27
#